data_AF-A0A9E3CLS5-F1
#
_entry.id   AF-A0A9E3CLS5-F1
#
_cell.length_a   1.000
_cell.length_b   1.000
_cell.length_c   1.000
_cell.angle_alpha   90.00
_cell.angle_beta   90.00
_cell.angle_gamma   90.00
#
_symmetry.space_group_name_H-M   'P 1'
#
loop_
_entity.id
_entity.type
_entity.pdbx_description
1 polymer ?
#
loop_
_entity_poly.entity_id
_entity_poly.type
_entity_poly.pdbx_seq_one_letter_code
_entity_poly.pdbx_strand_id
1 'polypeptide(L)'
;MTRIATTFTLCAALLLSNFAARCGASGTEGGRTPLNEKLASGMWGGQHVRMDVTEGGVALEFDCASGEIERPLALDAEGRFDVGGKFYAQHGGPVRRDEEAHARAARYRGRVRGETLTLTVTLSEPEEDAGTFTLTRGQEVPLTKCR
;
A
#
# COMPACT_ATOMS: atom_id res chain seq x y z
N MET A 1 -22.24 -29.30 43.60
CA MET A 1 -23.71 -29.51 43.65
C MET A 1 -24.25 -29.30 42.24
N THR A 2 -24.21 -30.33 41.40
CA THR A 2 -25.39 -31.10 40.89
C THR A 2 -26.33 -30.20 40.06
N ARG A 3 -26.17 -30.15 38.73
CA ARG A 3 -26.76 -31.03 37.69
C ARG A 3 -28.28 -30.79 37.46
N ILE A 4 -28.66 -31.00 36.20
CA ILE A 4 -29.97 -31.43 35.67
C ILE A 4 -30.78 -30.34 34.96
N ALA A 5 -30.62 -30.39 33.63
CA ALA A 5 -31.62 -30.02 32.64
C ALA A 5 -32.78 -31.01 32.67
N THR A 6 -34.04 -30.54 32.55
CA THR A 6 -35.10 -31.26 31.82
C THR A 6 -36.37 -30.41 31.64
N THR A 7 -36.67 -30.12 30.36
CA THR A 7 -37.99 -30.25 29.72
C THR A 7 -39.23 -29.71 30.44
N PHE A 8 -39.76 -28.58 29.96
CA PHE A 8 -41.20 -28.27 30.01
C PHE A 8 -41.75 -28.25 28.59
N THR A 9 -42.35 -29.38 28.24
CA THR A 9 -42.98 -29.71 26.96
C THR A 9 -44.37 -29.07 26.87
N LEU A 10 -44.56 -28.30 25.79
CA LEU A 10 -45.80 -27.90 25.10
C LEU A 10 -47.02 -27.42 25.91
N CYS A 11 -47.35 -26.14 25.72
CA CYS A 11 -48.74 -25.71 25.52
C CYS A 11 -48.84 -25.00 24.17
N ALA A 12 -49.57 -25.61 23.25
CA ALA A 12 -49.94 -25.05 21.97
C ALA A 12 -50.98 -23.95 22.16
N ALA A 13 -50.85 -22.82 21.45
CA ALA A 13 -51.97 -22.10 20.83
C ALA A 13 -51.47 -20.83 20.11
N LEU A 14 -51.48 -20.93 18.78
CA LEU A 14 -51.96 -19.93 17.82
C LEU A 14 -52.31 -18.54 18.38
N LEU A 15 -51.48 -17.54 18.06
CA LEU A 15 -51.98 -16.21 17.71
C LEU A 15 -51.21 -15.69 16.50
N LEU A 16 -51.98 -15.47 15.43
CA LEU A 16 -51.60 -14.78 14.22
C LEU A 16 -51.16 -13.36 14.59
N SER A 17 -49.87 -13.07 14.48
CA SER A 17 -49.38 -11.69 14.43
C SER A 17 -48.45 -11.54 13.24
N ASN A 18 -49.00 -10.84 12.27
CA ASN A 18 -48.45 -10.46 10.99
C ASN A 18 -47.22 -9.56 11.23
N PHE A 19 -46.04 -10.16 11.44
CA PHE A 19 -44.80 -9.42 11.53
C PHE A 19 -44.36 -9.11 10.10
N ALA A 20 -44.76 -7.94 9.60
CA ALA A 20 -44.16 -7.34 8.43
C ALA A 20 -42.66 -7.14 8.74
N ALA A 21 -41.86 -8.14 8.36
CA ALA A 21 -40.42 -8.08 8.40
C ALA A 21 -40.01 -6.91 7.50
N ARG A 22 -39.57 -5.84 8.16
CA ARG A 22 -38.93 -4.68 7.57
C ARG A 22 -37.86 -5.19 6.62
N CYS A 23 -37.98 -4.80 5.33
CA CYS A 23 -36.93 -5.02 4.34
C CYS A 23 -35.62 -4.50 4.93
N GLY A 24 -34.71 -5.42 5.24
CA GLY A 24 -33.34 -5.07 5.59
C GLY A 24 -32.74 -4.33 4.40
N ALA A 25 -32.30 -3.10 4.65
CA ALA A 25 -31.52 -2.35 3.67
C ALA A 25 -30.32 -3.21 3.30
N SER A 26 -30.20 -3.47 1.99
CA SER A 26 -29.09 -4.15 1.36
C SER A 26 -27.79 -3.50 1.81
N GLY A 27 -27.00 -4.22 2.61
CA GLY A 27 -25.59 -3.96 2.68
C GLY A 27 -25.03 -4.22 1.29
N THR A 28 -24.63 -3.17 0.58
CA THR A 28 -23.69 -3.30 -0.52
C THR A 28 -22.36 -3.70 0.09
N GLU A 29 -22.22 -4.98 0.41
CA GLU A 29 -20.92 -5.62 0.48
C GLU A 29 -20.39 -5.59 -0.95
N GLY A 30 -19.57 -4.59 -1.23
CA GLY A 30 -18.74 -4.55 -2.42
C GLY A 30 -17.84 -5.77 -2.40
N GLY A 31 -18.35 -6.88 -2.92
CA GLY A 31 -17.57 -8.07 -3.24
C GLY A 31 -16.52 -7.69 -4.26
N ARG A 32 -15.35 -7.26 -3.77
CA ARG A 32 -14.14 -7.24 -4.58
C ARG A 32 -13.57 -8.64 -4.53
N THR A 33 -13.74 -9.38 -5.63
CA THR A 33 -12.78 -10.40 -6.01
C THR A 33 -11.37 -9.85 -5.78
N PRO A 34 -10.42 -10.57 -5.16
CA PRO A 34 -9.04 -10.12 -5.09
C PRO A 34 -8.44 -10.22 -6.49
N LEU A 35 -8.78 -9.25 -7.33
CA LEU A 35 -8.09 -8.90 -8.54
C LEU A 35 -6.95 -8.01 -8.09
N ASN A 36 -5.72 -8.46 -8.33
CA ASN A 36 -4.46 -7.73 -8.27
C ASN A 36 -4.68 -6.20 -8.29
N GLU A 37 -4.94 -5.60 -7.12
CA GLU A 37 -5.43 -4.23 -7.05
C GLU A 37 -4.26 -3.34 -7.40
N LYS A 38 -4.37 -2.48 -8.42
CA LYS A 38 -3.28 -1.57 -8.74
C LYS A 38 -3.14 -0.56 -7.61
N LEU A 39 -1.89 -0.21 -7.25
CA LEU A 39 -1.65 0.88 -6.32
C LEU A 39 -2.29 2.16 -6.86
N ALA A 40 -2.98 2.90 -6.00
CA ALA A 40 -3.69 4.09 -6.40
C ALA A 40 -2.72 5.13 -7.01
N SER A 41 -3.04 5.59 -8.21
CA SER A 41 -2.27 6.61 -8.91
C SER A 41 -2.31 7.96 -8.19
N GLY A 42 -1.32 8.81 -8.51
CA GLY A 42 -1.12 10.11 -7.90
C GLY A 42 0.09 10.14 -6.96
N MET A 43 0.18 11.23 -6.20
CA MET A 43 1.29 11.48 -5.30
C MET A 43 1.12 10.71 -3.98
N TRP A 44 2.23 10.21 -3.45
CA TRP A 44 2.38 9.67 -2.12
C TRP A 44 3.61 10.34 -1.49
N GLY A 45 3.47 10.90 -0.29
CA GLY A 45 4.57 11.62 0.36
C GLY A 45 4.80 11.16 1.79
N GLY A 46 6.07 11.11 2.17
CA GLY A 46 6.54 10.72 3.50
C GLY A 46 7.79 11.48 3.89
N GLN A 47 8.24 11.33 5.13
CA GLN A 47 9.52 11.91 5.53
C GLN A 47 10.63 11.35 4.63
N HIS A 48 11.44 12.22 4.02
CA HIS A 48 12.57 11.88 3.14
C HIS A 48 12.21 11.17 1.83
N VAL A 49 10.93 11.08 1.45
CA VAL A 49 10.50 10.45 0.20
C VAL A 49 9.24 11.06 -0.40
N ARG A 50 9.26 11.24 -1.71
CA ARG A 50 8.07 11.49 -2.54
C ARG A 50 7.97 10.42 -3.62
N MET A 51 6.77 9.97 -3.91
CA MET A 51 6.51 8.96 -4.93
C MET A 51 5.33 9.39 -5.80
N ASP A 52 5.51 9.37 -7.11
CA ASP A 52 4.46 9.64 -8.10
C ASP A 52 4.10 8.36 -8.83
N VAL A 53 2.86 7.91 -8.65
CA VAL A 53 2.35 6.65 -9.23
C VAL A 53 1.52 6.96 -10.45
N THR A 54 1.88 6.37 -11.59
CA THR A 54 1.16 6.48 -12.85
C THR A 54 0.66 5.11 -13.31
N GLU A 55 -0.07 5.05 -14.43
CA GLU A 55 -0.46 3.77 -15.03
C GLU A 55 0.74 2.99 -15.61
N GLY A 56 1.81 3.69 -15.99
CA GLY A 56 3.00 3.10 -16.62
C GLY A 56 4.09 2.70 -15.63
N GLY A 57 4.11 3.28 -14.44
CA GLY A 57 5.21 3.10 -13.50
C GLY A 57 5.21 4.08 -12.35
N VAL A 58 6.33 4.15 -11.65
CA VAL A 58 6.52 4.95 -10.45
C VAL A 58 7.85 5.67 -10.50
N ALA A 59 7.82 6.97 -10.22
CA ALA A 59 9.01 7.78 -9.95
C ALA A 59 9.10 8.06 -8.45
N LEU A 60 10.29 7.91 -7.89
CA LEU A 60 10.58 8.20 -6.47
C LEU A 60 11.67 9.25 -6.38
N GLU A 61 11.50 10.18 -5.46
CA GLU A 61 12.48 11.18 -5.09
C GLU A 61 12.78 11.05 -3.60
N PHE A 62 14.06 10.92 -3.26
CA PHE A 62 14.58 10.95 -1.91
C PHE A 62 15.40 12.23 -1.70
N ASP A 63 15.86 12.45 -0.48
CA ASP A 63 16.78 13.55 -0.16
C ASP A 63 18.06 13.47 -1.00
N CYS A 64 18.64 12.29 -1.12
CA CYS A 64 19.94 12.10 -1.78
C CYS A 64 19.95 11.04 -2.88
N ALA A 65 18.77 10.74 -3.43
CA ALA A 65 18.64 9.76 -4.49
C ALA A 65 17.33 9.97 -5.24
N SER A 66 17.19 9.29 -6.37
CA SER A 66 15.90 9.04 -7.03
C SER A 66 15.75 7.55 -7.32
N GLY A 67 14.51 7.13 -7.56
CA GLY A 67 14.17 5.76 -7.89
C GLY A 67 13.17 5.69 -9.03
N GLU A 68 13.16 4.58 -9.75
CA GLU A 68 12.29 4.37 -10.90
C GLU A 68 11.82 2.92 -10.96
N ILE A 69 10.53 2.75 -11.18
CA ILE A 69 9.89 1.45 -11.43
C ILE A 69 9.10 1.58 -12.74
N GLU A 70 9.60 0.95 -13.80
CA GLU A 70 9.06 1.08 -15.17
C GLU A 70 7.80 0.20 -15.42
N ARG A 71 7.09 -0.17 -14.36
CA ARG A 71 5.88 -0.99 -14.46
C ARG A 71 4.84 -0.62 -13.42
N PRO A 72 3.54 -0.78 -13.73
CA PRO A 72 2.49 -0.56 -12.75
C PRO A 72 2.65 -1.48 -11.52
N LEU A 73 2.42 -0.91 -10.33
CA LEU A 73 2.44 -1.67 -9.08
C LEU A 73 1.10 -2.37 -8.88
N ALA A 74 1.13 -3.71 -8.93
CA ALA A 74 0.00 -4.55 -8.56
C ALA A 74 0.17 -5.03 -7.12
N LEU A 75 -0.90 -4.93 -6.33
CA LEU A 75 -0.97 -5.39 -4.95
C LEU A 75 -1.52 -6.82 -4.89
N ASP A 76 -0.99 -7.61 -3.97
CA ASP A 76 -1.56 -8.90 -3.58
C ASP A 76 -2.81 -8.72 -2.70
N ALA A 77 -3.45 -9.83 -2.33
CA ALA A 77 -4.66 -9.84 -1.49
C ALA A 77 -4.44 -9.23 -0.10
N GLU A 78 -3.19 -9.11 0.36
CA GLU A 78 -2.83 -8.50 1.64
C GLU A 78 -2.37 -7.04 1.50
N GLY A 79 -2.46 -6.47 0.29
CA GLY A 79 -2.09 -5.10 -0.03
C GLY A 79 -0.57 -4.91 -0.17
N ARG A 80 0.20 -5.96 -0.50
CA ARG A 80 1.65 -5.89 -0.64
C ARG A 80 2.08 -5.92 -2.09
N PHE A 81 3.25 -5.34 -2.36
CA PHE A 81 3.97 -5.52 -3.62
C PHE A 81 5.45 -5.79 -3.36
N ASP A 82 6.09 -6.44 -4.31
CA ASP A 82 7.52 -6.70 -4.29
C ASP A 82 8.06 -6.71 -5.72
N VAL A 83 8.76 -5.64 -6.12
CA VAL A 83 9.17 -5.40 -7.50
C VAL A 83 10.61 -4.91 -7.60
N GLY A 84 11.23 -5.17 -8.75
CA GLY A 84 12.53 -4.58 -9.08
C GLY A 84 12.36 -3.19 -9.70
N GLY A 85 13.38 -2.35 -9.54
CA GLY A 85 13.50 -1.04 -10.16
C GLY A 85 14.95 -0.55 -10.18
N LYS A 86 15.13 0.73 -10.50
CA LYS A 86 16.43 1.40 -10.55
C LYS A 86 16.53 2.42 -9.43
N PHE A 87 17.70 2.55 -8.85
CA PHE A 87 18.03 3.55 -7.84
C PHE A 87 19.24 4.35 -8.29
N TYR A 88 19.12 5.68 -8.26
CA TYR A 88 20.14 6.61 -8.71
C TYR A 88 20.59 7.43 -7.50
N ALA A 89 21.77 7.10 -6.98
CA ALA A 89 22.38 7.89 -5.91
C ALA A 89 22.78 9.26 -6.46
N GLN A 90 22.42 10.31 -5.74
CA GLN A 90 22.79 11.68 -6.08
C GLN A 90 23.89 12.15 -5.13
N HIS A 91 24.70 13.10 -5.58
CA HIS A 91 25.71 13.75 -4.75
C HIS A 91 25.47 15.25 -4.65
N GLY A 92 26.11 15.85 -3.65
CA GLY A 92 26.20 17.29 -3.51
C GLY A 92 26.91 17.98 -4.67
N GLY A 93 26.66 19.27 -4.82
CA GLY A 93 27.30 20.12 -5.81
C GLY A 93 26.76 19.98 -7.25
N PRO A 94 27.35 20.74 -8.20
CA PRO A 94 26.91 20.73 -9.59
C PRO A 94 27.18 19.40 -10.29
N VAL A 95 26.17 18.88 -10.99
CA VAL A 95 26.30 17.76 -11.94
C VAL A 95 27.11 18.24 -13.14
N ARG A 96 28.16 17.50 -13.55
CA ARG A 96 28.93 17.85 -14.77
C ARG A 96 28.16 17.45 -16.02
N ARG A 97 28.42 18.12 -17.15
CA ARG A 97 27.74 17.79 -18.42
C ARG A 97 28.01 16.37 -18.91
N ASP A 98 29.15 15.80 -18.52
CA ASP A 98 29.63 14.46 -18.86
C ASP A 98 29.41 13.44 -17.73
N GLU A 99 28.69 13.82 -16.68
CA GLU A 99 28.41 12.93 -15.55
C GLU A 99 27.18 12.07 -15.86
N GLU A 100 27.39 10.76 -15.91
CA GLU A 100 26.32 9.79 -16.06
C GLU A 100 25.80 9.36 -14.68
N ALA A 101 24.48 9.44 -14.49
CA ALA A 101 23.84 8.88 -13.30
C ALA A 101 23.89 7.35 -13.37
N HIS A 102 24.74 6.73 -12.55
CA HIS A 102 24.84 5.28 -12.49
C HIS A 102 23.67 4.68 -11.72
N ALA A 103 22.75 4.04 -12.45
CA ALA A 103 21.67 3.27 -11.87
C ALA A 103 22.20 2.00 -11.19
N ARG A 104 21.79 1.78 -9.94
CA ARG A 104 21.89 0.49 -9.26
C ARG A 104 20.56 -0.24 -9.33
N ALA A 105 20.60 -1.57 -9.45
CA ALA A 105 19.41 -2.39 -9.31
C ALA A 105 18.91 -2.31 -7.86
N ALA A 106 17.60 -2.18 -7.69
CA ALA A 106 16.96 -2.09 -6.38
C ALA A 106 15.67 -2.91 -6.32
N ARG A 107 15.33 -3.37 -5.11
CA ARG A 107 14.10 -4.07 -4.78
C ARG A 107 13.24 -3.15 -3.93
N TYR A 108 12.00 -2.93 -4.37
CA TYR A 108 10.99 -2.11 -3.70
C TYR A 108 9.91 -3.03 -3.14
N ARG A 109 9.81 -3.08 -1.81
CA ARG A 109 8.80 -3.83 -1.09
C ARG A 109 7.85 -2.87 -0.40
N GLY A 110 6.56 -3.05 -0.62
CA GLY A 110 5.57 -2.17 0.00
C GLY A 110 4.39 -2.92 0.59
N ARG A 111 3.75 -2.28 1.57
CA ARG A 111 2.47 -2.72 2.13
C ARG A 111 1.55 -1.53 2.35
N VAL A 112 0.37 -1.60 1.74
CA VAL A 112 -0.68 -0.60 1.82
C VAL A 112 -1.68 -0.98 2.90
N ARG A 113 -2.06 0.00 3.73
CA ARG A 113 -3.12 -0.09 4.73
C ARG A 113 -3.92 1.22 4.71
N GLY A 114 -5.09 1.20 4.07
CA GLY A 114 -5.85 2.42 3.82
C GLY A 114 -5.07 3.38 2.92
N GLU A 115 -4.86 4.61 3.39
CA GLU A 115 -4.12 5.66 2.67
C GLU A 115 -2.63 5.71 3.04
N THR A 116 -2.13 4.73 3.80
CA THR A 116 -0.73 4.63 4.24
C THR A 116 -0.01 3.50 3.51
N LEU A 117 1.19 3.80 3.02
CA LEU A 117 2.13 2.86 2.43
C LEU A 117 3.40 2.81 3.28
N THR A 118 3.78 1.62 3.74
CA THR A 118 5.13 1.36 4.22
C THR A 118 5.96 0.82 3.07
N LEU A 119 7.06 1.48 2.73
CA LEU A 119 7.96 1.15 1.63
C LEU A 119 9.36 0.85 2.16
N THR A 120 9.94 -0.29 1.79
CA THR A 120 11.34 -0.66 2.05
C THR A 120 12.07 -0.76 0.73
N VAL A 121 13.27 -0.17 0.65
CA VAL A 121 14.11 -0.15 -0.54
C VAL A 121 15.45 -0.81 -0.23
N THR A 122 15.82 -1.81 -1.03
CA THR A 122 17.09 -2.53 -0.87
C THR A 122 17.84 -2.53 -2.20
N LEU A 123 19.08 -2.05 -2.22
CA LEU A 123 19.94 -2.09 -3.39
C LEU A 123 20.50 -3.51 -3.57
N SER A 124 20.71 -3.91 -4.81
CA SER A 124 21.30 -5.20 -5.15
C SER A 124 22.77 -5.04 -5.52
N GLU A 125 23.58 -6.06 -5.23
CA GLU A 125 24.98 -6.22 -5.65
C GLU A 125 25.91 -5.00 -5.41
N PRO A 126 26.39 -4.78 -4.17
CA PRO A 126 26.08 -5.55 -2.96
C PRO A 126 24.70 -5.22 -2.41
N GLU A 127 24.18 -6.14 -1.60
CA GLU A 127 22.95 -5.89 -0.86
C GLU A 127 23.18 -4.76 0.16
N GLU A 128 22.35 -3.72 0.09
CA GLU A 128 22.44 -2.55 0.95
C GLU A 128 21.03 -2.02 1.23
N ASP A 129 20.73 -1.76 2.51
CA ASP A 129 19.44 -1.17 2.89
C ASP A 129 19.48 0.34 2.61
N ALA A 130 18.63 0.80 1.70
CA ALA A 130 18.47 2.22 1.39
C ALA A 130 17.44 2.91 2.31
N GLY A 131 16.67 2.14 3.07
CA GLY A 131 15.78 2.63 4.11
C GLY A 131 14.35 2.09 4.02
N THR A 132 13.61 2.37 5.09
CA THR A 132 12.16 2.15 5.17
C THR A 132 11.45 3.47 5.43
N PHE A 133 10.40 3.73 4.66
CA PHE A 133 9.67 4.98 4.63
C PHE A 133 8.18 4.73 4.82
N THR A 134 7.49 5.71 5.41
CA THR A 134 6.03 5.72 5.51
C THR A 134 5.50 6.88 4.68
N LEU A 135 4.69 6.56 3.67
CA LEU A 135 4.07 7.52 2.77
C LEU A 135 2.56 7.57 3.00
N THR A 136 2.00 8.75 2.88
CA THR A 136 0.55 8.99 2.89
C THR A 136 0.11 9.45 1.51
N ARG A 137 -0.99 8.91 1.01
CA ARG A 137 -1.55 9.32 -0.29
C ARG A 137 -1.95 10.80 -0.29
N GLY A 138 -1.60 11.49 -1.37
CA GLY A 138 -1.91 12.91 -1.60
C GLY A 138 -1.13 13.88 -0.69
N GLN A 139 -0.24 13.39 0.17
CA GLN A 139 0.54 14.23 1.05
C GLN A 139 1.74 14.80 0.29
N GLU A 140 1.88 16.12 0.29
CA GLU A 140 3.07 16.79 -0.20
C GLU A 140 4.06 17.02 0.95
N VAL A 141 5.34 16.79 0.68
CA VAL A 141 6.42 16.85 1.68
C VAL A 141 7.64 17.52 1.05
N PRO A 142 8.31 18.44 1.77
CA PRO A 142 9.57 18.99 1.29
C PRO A 142 10.67 17.93 1.36
N LEU A 143 11.48 17.84 0.30
CA LEU A 143 12.71 17.03 0.27
C LEU A 143 13.93 17.94 0.45
N THR A 144 14.92 17.46 1.19
CA THR A 144 16.19 18.18 1.37
C THR A 144 17.23 17.55 0.47
N LYS A 145 17.59 18.23 -0.63
CA LYS A 145 18.62 17.71 -1.53
C LYS A 145 20.02 17.75 -0.91
N CYS A 146 20.88 16.80 -1.29
CA CYS A 146 22.26 16.75 -0.80
C CYS A 146 22.98 18.08 -1.03
N ARG A 147 23.92 18.39 -0.14
CA ARG A 147 24.84 19.53 -0.26
C ARG A 147 26.20 19.08 -0.75
#